data_AF-A0A2G5C133-F1
#
_entry.id   AF-A0A2G5C133-F1
#
_cell.length_a   1.000
_cell.length_b   1.000
_cell.length_c   1.000
_cell.angle_alpha   90.00
_cell.angle_beta   90.00
_cell.angle_gamma   90.00
#
_symmetry.space_group_name_H-M   'P 1'
#
loop_
_entity.id
_entity.type
_entity.pdbx_description
1 polymer ?
#
loop_
_entity_poly.entity_id
_entity_poly.type
_entity_poly.pdbx_seq_one_letter_code
_entity_poly.pdbx_strand_id
1 'polypeptide(L)'
;MAVTWGAVLRISLLLILLATIITALITLPIEKILKDFLIWIDQNLGPWGPLVLAVAYIPLTVLAVPASVLTLGGGYLFGLPLGFVADSIGATIGATAAFLLGRTIGRSYVISKLKDYPQFQAVAIAIQRSGFKPITFALVYVGTTLKDLSDVTHGWGEISTTRWVVIVLGLLVSVILMVCVTKVAKSSLDKALAENGDMAALDSPQLPLTADPSSELHRPLIIKIDSLGDDHEK
;
A
#
# COMPACT_ATOMS: atom_id res chain seq x y z
N MET A 1 2.41 34.47 -23.03
CA MET A 1 3.41 33.41 -23.31
C MET A 1 2.65 32.12 -23.64
N ALA A 2 2.77 31.64 -24.88
CA ALA A 2 2.02 30.49 -25.36
C ALA A 2 2.49 29.20 -24.68
N VAL A 3 1.56 28.47 -24.06
CA VAL A 3 1.80 27.09 -23.64
C VAL A 3 2.20 26.32 -24.90
N THR A 4 3.43 25.84 -24.95
CA THR A 4 3.94 25.14 -26.13
C THR A 4 3.14 23.85 -26.27
N TRP A 5 2.48 23.70 -27.41
CA TRP A 5 1.63 22.54 -27.75
C TRP A 5 2.33 21.20 -27.47
N GLY A 6 3.65 21.16 -27.66
CA GLY A 6 4.50 20.00 -27.33
C GLY A 6 4.56 19.64 -25.83
N ALA A 7 4.45 20.60 -24.92
CA ALA A 7 4.42 20.33 -23.48
C ALA A 7 3.10 19.66 -23.06
N VAL A 8 1.98 20.13 -23.62
CA VAL A 8 0.64 19.53 -23.37
C VAL A 8 0.60 18.10 -23.87
N LEU A 9 1.13 17.84 -25.07
CA LEU A 9 1.22 16.50 -25.64
C LEU A 9 2.10 15.57 -24.80
N ARG A 10 3.27 16.03 -24.34
CA ARG A 10 4.15 15.22 -23.48
C ARG A 10 3.51 14.89 -22.14
N ILE A 11 2.86 15.85 -21.50
CA ILE A 11 2.17 15.64 -20.22
C ILE A 11 0.98 14.68 -20.41
N SER A 12 0.18 14.86 -21.45
CA SER A 12 -0.93 13.96 -21.78
C SER A 12 -0.44 12.54 -22.05
N LEU A 13 0.66 12.39 -22.81
CA LEU A 13 1.27 11.09 -23.09
C LEU A 13 1.77 10.41 -21.81
N LEU A 14 2.41 11.16 -20.91
CA LEU A 14 2.85 10.63 -19.61
C LEU A 14 1.68 10.20 -18.73
N LEU A 15 0.58 10.97 -18.72
CA LEU A 15 -0.63 10.60 -17.98
C LEU A 15 -1.29 9.34 -18.56
N ILE A 16 -1.35 9.22 -19.88
CA ILE A 16 -1.87 8.03 -20.55
C ILE A 16 -0.96 6.82 -20.26
N LEU A 17 0.35 6.97 -20.37
CA LEU A 17 1.31 5.92 -20.04
C LEU A 17 1.12 5.46 -18.58
N LEU A 18 1.03 6.38 -17.65
CA LEU A 18 0.82 6.08 -16.23
C LEU A 18 -0.52 5.37 -16.03
N ALA A 19 -1.59 5.84 -16.66
CA ALA A 19 -2.91 5.20 -16.61
C ALA A 19 -2.86 3.78 -17.19
N THR A 20 -2.18 3.55 -18.31
CA THR A 20 -2.04 2.20 -18.90
C THR A 20 -1.22 1.26 -18.01
N ILE A 21 -0.15 1.74 -17.38
CA ILE A 21 0.65 0.96 -16.43
C ILE A 21 -0.20 0.59 -15.22
N ILE A 22 -1.01 1.52 -14.71
CA ILE A 22 -1.90 1.29 -13.57
C ILE A 22 -3.04 0.35 -13.95
N THR A 23 -3.66 0.53 -15.11
CA THR A 23 -4.67 -0.40 -15.63
C THR A 23 -4.07 -1.78 -15.83
N ALA A 24 -2.87 -1.90 -16.39
CA ALA A 24 -2.15 -3.17 -16.51
C ALA A 24 -1.85 -3.79 -15.15
N LEU A 25 -1.48 -3.01 -14.13
CA LEU A 25 -1.28 -3.48 -12.76
C LEU A 25 -2.57 -3.98 -12.09
N ILE A 26 -3.73 -3.47 -12.52
CA ILE A 26 -5.05 -3.86 -12.00
C ILE A 26 -5.62 -5.05 -12.81
N THR A 27 -5.42 -5.08 -14.13
CA THR A 27 -5.91 -6.15 -15.01
C THR A 27 -5.01 -7.38 -15.01
N LEU A 28 -3.71 -7.24 -14.74
CA LEU A 28 -2.89 -8.39 -14.37
C LEU A 28 -3.38 -8.89 -13.01
N PRO A 29 -3.69 -10.19 -12.85
CA PRO A 29 -4.13 -10.79 -11.60
C PRO A 29 -2.95 -10.96 -10.62
N ILE A 30 -2.16 -9.90 -10.41
CA ILE A 30 -1.07 -9.82 -9.43
C ILE A 30 -1.61 -10.17 -8.04
N GLU A 31 -2.81 -9.70 -7.69
CA GLU A 31 -3.47 -10.08 -6.44
C GLU A 31 -3.67 -11.58 -6.30
N LYS A 32 -4.05 -12.30 -7.38
CA LYS A 32 -4.22 -13.77 -7.32
C LYS A 32 -2.88 -14.47 -7.12
N ILE A 33 -1.87 -14.08 -7.89
CA ILE A 33 -0.52 -14.65 -7.78
C ILE A 33 0.05 -14.46 -6.37
N LEU A 34 -0.14 -13.27 -5.77
CA LEU A 34 0.32 -13.00 -4.42
C LEU A 34 -0.49 -13.78 -3.37
N LYS A 35 -1.82 -13.92 -3.55
CA LYS A 35 -2.65 -14.74 -2.66
C LYS A 35 -2.30 -16.23 -2.74
N ASP A 36 -2.14 -16.76 -3.94
CA ASP A 36 -1.74 -18.16 -4.16
C ASP A 36 -0.36 -18.42 -3.53
N PHE A 37 0.58 -17.48 -3.68
CA PHE A 37 1.87 -17.53 -3.02
C PHE A 37 1.73 -17.50 -1.48
N LEU A 38 0.83 -16.68 -0.96
CA LEU A 38 0.62 -16.54 0.48
C LEU A 38 0.00 -17.81 1.10
N ILE A 39 -0.99 -18.40 0.43
CA ILE A 39 -1.60 -19.70 0.78
C ILE A 39 -0.52 -20.79 0.73
N TRP A 40 0.35 -20.75 -0.28
CA TRP A 40 1.46 -21.68 -0.38
C TRP A 40 2.44 -21.55 0.79
N ILE A 41 2.73 -20.33 1.27
CA ILE A 41 3.57 -20.12 2.45
C ILE A 41 2.89 -20.72 3.69
N ASP A 42 1.61 -20.46 3.90
CA ASP A 42 0.87 -20.97 5.06
C ASP A 42 0.92 -22.51 5.13
N GLN A 43 0.66 -23.17 4.00
CA GLN A 43 0.59 -24.62 3.93
C GLN A 43 1.95 -25.33 4.03
N ASN A 44 3.04 -24.71 3.57
CA ASN A 44 4.33 -25.40 3.42
C ASN A 44 5.42 -24.94 4.40
N LEU A 45 5.32 -23.73 4.98
CA LEU A 45 6.47 -23.12 5.68
C LEU A 45 6.31 -22.96 7.18
N GLY A 46 5.10 -23.06 7.75
CA GLY A 46 4.87 -23.00 9.19
C GLY A 46 5.66 -21.86 9.88
N PRO A 47 6.60 -22.14 10.82
CA PRO A 47 7.41 -21.11 11.49
C PRO A 47 8.34 -20.29 10.59
N TRP A 48 8.71 -20.77 9.40
CA TRP A 48 9.61 -20.07 8.47
C TRP A 48 8.89 -19.08 7.55
N GLY A 49 7.56 -19.02 7.61
CA GLY A 49 6.76 -18.15 6.75
C GLY A 49 7.19 -16.66 6.75
N PRO A 50 7.46 -16.02 7.91
CA PRO A 50 7.91 -14.64 7.95
C PRO A 50 9.23 -14.39 7.21
N LEU A 51 10.17 -15.34 7.25
CA LEU A 51 11.45 -15.21 6.55
C LEU A 51 11.23 -15.17 5.03
N VAL A 52 10.41 -16.07 4.51
CA VAL A 52 10.13 -16.14 3.07
C VAL A 52 9.29 -14.97 2.60
N LEU A 53 8.39 -14.46 3.45
CA LEU A 53 7.67 -13.23 3.18
C LEU A 53 8.64 -12.04 3.05
N ALA A 54 9.61 -11.91 3.96
CA ALA A 54 10.63 -10.86 3.88
C ALA A 54 11.49 -10.97 2.61
N VAL A 55 11.88 -12.19 2.20
CA VAL A 55 12.66 -12.42 0.98
C VAL A 55 11.84 -12.11 -0.28
N ALA A 56 10.58 -12.54 -0.33
CA ALA A 56 9.67 -12.25 -1.44
C ALA A 56 9.37 -10.75 -1.58
N TYR A 57 9.44 -10.01 -0.48
CA TYR A 57 9.26 -8.55 -0.46
C TYR A 57 10.33 -7.79 -1.25
N ILE A 58 11.56 -8.30 -1.29
CA ILE A 58 12.72 -7.65 -1.94
C ILE A 58 12.49 -7.43 -3.44
N PRO A 59 12.25 -8.46 -4.27
CA PRO A 59 12.00 -8.26 -5.70
C PRO A 59 10.71 -7.48 -5.95
N LEU A 60 9.70 -7.64 -5.10
CA LEU A 60 8.44 -6.90 -5.19
C LEU A 60 8.67 -5.39 -5.04
N THR A 61 9.51 -5.00 -4.08
CA THR A 61 9.92 -3.61 -3.85
C THR A 61 10.74 -3.07 -5.02
N VAL A 62 11.67 -3.87 -5.56
CA VAL A 62 12.51 -3.47 -6.71
C VAL A 62 11.68 -3.27 -7.98
N LEU A 63 10.66 -4.10 -8.20
CA LEU A 63 9.75 -3.98 -9.35
C LEU A 63 8.64 -2.93 -9.14
N ALA A 64 8.61 -2.24 -7.99
CA ALA A 64 7.55 -1.29 -7.63
C ALA A 64 6.14 -1.88 -7.71
N VAL A 65 6.01 -3.17 -7.39
CA VAL A 65 4.71 -3.88 -7.36
C VAL A 65 4.00 -3.53 -6.04
N PRO A 66 2.67 -3.35 -6.03
CA PRO A 66 1.91 -3.05 -4.83
C PRO A 66 2.12 -4.11 -3.74
N ALA A 67 2.83 -3.72 -2.67
CA ALA A 67 3.21 -4.59 -1.57
C ALA A 67 2.08 -4.86 -0.56
N SER A 68 0.94 -4.16 -0.68
CA SER A 68 -0.18 -4.20 0.27
C SER A 68 -0.69 -5.62 0.53
N VAL A 69 -0.76 -6.48 -0.49
CA VAL A 69 -1.22 -7.86 -0.34
C VAL A 69 -0.27 -8.69 0.52
N LEU A 70 1.05 -8.48 0.36
CA LEU A 70 2.06 -9.22 1.11
C LEU A 70 2.15 -8.72 2.56
N THR A 71 2.05 -7.41 2.78
CA THR A 71 2.02 -6.81 4.12
C THR A 71 0.75 -7.20 4.90
N LEU A 72 -0.43 -7.07 4.28
CA LEU A 72 -1.71 -7.44 4.92
C LEU A 72 -1.81 -8.96 5.09
N GLY A 73 -1.40 -9.72 4.08
CA GLY A 73 -1.36 -11.17 4.11
C GLY A 73 -0.42 -11.71 5.19
N GLY A 74 0.78 -11.15 5.31
CA GLY A 74 1.73 -11.52 6.35
C GLY A 74 1.23 -11.20 7.76
N GLY A 75 0.59 -10.04 7.94
CA GLY A 75 -0.05 -9.68 9.20
C GLY A 75 -1.23 -10.58 9.57
N TYR A 76 -1.99 -11.04 8.58
CA TYR A 76 -3.10 -11.97 8.76
C TYR A 76 -2.63 -13.40 9.11
N LEU A 77 -1.64 -13.94 8.39
CA LEU A 77 -1.17 -15.32 8.57
C LEU A 77 -0.26 -15.51 9.78
N PHE A 78 0.69 -14.58 10.02
CA PHE A 78 1.71 -14.73 11.07
C PHE A 78 1.44 -13.88 12.32
N GLY A 79 0.35 -13.11 12.29
CA GLY A 79 0.02 -12.10 13.30
C GLY A 79 0.76 -10.78 13.08
N LEU A 80 0.20 -9.72 13.69
CA LEU A 80 0.66 -8.35 13.53
C LEU A 80 2.17 -8.13 13.82
N PRO A 81 2.73 -8.61 14.95
CA PRO A 81 4.13 -8.30 15.28
C PRO A 81 5.14 -9.03 14.39
N LEU A 82 4.93 -10.32 14.08
CA LEU A 82 5.85 -11.09 13.22
C LEU A 82 5.77 -10.62 11.77
N GLY A 83 4.56 -10.41 11.25
CA GLY A 83 4.36 -9.86 9.92
C GLY A 83 5.02 -8.48 9.76
N PHE A 84 4.85 -7.59 10.75
CA PHE A 84 5.46 -6.26 10.74
C PHE A 84 7.00 -6.29 10.73
N VAL A 85 7.61 -7.14 11.57
CA VAL A 85 9.09 -7.24 11.62
C VAL A 85 9.63 -7.81 10.30
N ALA A 86 9.01 -8.86 9.77
CA ALA A 86 9.40 -9.44 8.49
C ALA A 86 9.25 -8.45 7.33
N ASP A 87 8.12 -7.75 7.27
CA ASP A 87 7.83 -6.71 6.28
C ASP A 87 8.84 -5.56 6.37
N SER A 88 9.13 -5.07 7.57
CA SER A 88 10.09 -3.98 7.79
C SER A 88 11.52 -4.34 7.35
N ILE A 89 11.98 -5.56 7.66
CA ILE A 89 13.30 -6.06 7.22
C ILE A 89 13.31 -6.24 5.70
N GLY A 90 12.29 -6.89 5.14
CA GLY A 90 12.14 -7.09 3.70
C GLY A 90 12.10 -5.77 2.92
N ALA A 91 11.35 -4.79 3.43
CA ALA A 91 11.24 -3.44 2.87
C ALA A 91 12.57 -2.68 2.95
N THR A 92 13.28 -2.74 4.07
CA THR A 92 14.57 -2.08 4.24
C THR A 92 15.61 -2.66 3.27
N ILE A 93 15.67 -3.98 3.14
CA ILE A 93 16.59 -4.66 2.22
C ILE A 93 16.17 -4.40 0.77
N GLY A 94 14.87 -4.49 0.46
CA GLY A 94 14.30 -4.21 -0.85
C GLY A 94 14.58 -2.78 -1.32
N ALA A 95 14.35 -1.79 -0.44
CA ALA A 95 14.65 -0.39 -0.71
C ALA A 95 16.16 -0.17 -0.90
N THR A 96 16.99 -0.83 -0.10
CA THR A 96 18.45 -0.78 -0.26
C THR A 96 18.88 -1.37 -1.59
N ALA A 97 18.32 -2.52 -2.00
CA ALA A 97 18.59 -3.16 -3.28
C ALA A 97 18.14 -2.27 -4.45
N ALA A 98 16.92 -1.73 -4.39
CA ALA A 98 16.41 -0.79 -5.39
C ALA A 98 17.28 0.47 -5.50
N PHE A 99 17.73 1.01 -4.36
CA PHE A 99 18.64 2.16 -4.32
C PHE A 99 20.00 1.83 -4.96
N LEU A 100 20.57 0.66 -4.66
CA LEU A 100 21.83 0.23 -5.26
C LEU A 100 21.71 0.03 -6.76
N LEU A 101 20.64 -0.62 -7.23
CA LEU A 101 20.36 -0.79 -8.67
C LEU A 101 20.17 0.55 -9.37
N GLY A 102 19.43 1.48 -8.76
CA GLY A 102 19.26 2.84 -9.28
C GLY A 102 20.58 3.62 -9.31
N ARG A 103 21.43 3.44 -8.30
CA ARG A 103 22.73 4.11 -8.20
C ARG A 103 23.77 3.55 -9.18
N THR A 104 23.76 2.26 -9.48
CA THR A 104 24.75 1.64 -10.37
C THR A 104 24.30 1.71 -11.83
N ILE A 105 23.11 1.19 -12.15
CA ILE A 105 22.60 1.08 -13.52
C ILE A 105 21.90 2.39 -13.91
N GLY A 106 21.01 2.89 -13.04
CA GLY A 106 20.22 4.08 -13.31
C GLY A 106 21.07 5.34 -13.47
N ARG A 107 22.14 5.49 -12.67
CA ARG A 107 23.01 6.68 -12.70
C ARG A 107 23.66 6.89 -14.06
N SER A 108 24.19 5.84 -14.69
CA SER A 108 24.84 5.96 -16.01
C SER A 108 23.85 6.31 -17.11
N TYR A 109 22.63 5.77 -17.05
CA TYR A 109 21.54 6.10 -17.98
C TYR A 109 21.04 7.55 -17.81
N VAL A 110 20.86 7.98 -16.56
CA VAL A 110 20.40 9.34 -16.25
C VAL A 110 21.47 10.37 -16.63
N ILE A 111 22.73 10.13 -16.30
CA ILE A 111 23.83 11.04 -16.66
C ILE A 111 23.95 11.15 -18.18
N SER A 112 23.82 10.05 -18.93
CA SER A 112 23.89 10.11 -20.40
C SER A 112 22.76 10.91 -21.03
N LYS A 113 21.53 10.82 -20.48
CA LYS A 113 20.37 11.61 -20.91
C LYS A 113 20.39 13.07 -20.44
N LEU A 114 21.06 13.36 -19.32
CA LEU A 114 21.16 14.71 -18.76
C LEU A 114 22.36 15.52 -19.29
N LYS A 115 23.17 14.95 -20.18
CA LYS A 115 24.28 15.68 -20.83
C LYS A 115 23.80 16.93 -21.55
N ASP A 116 22.59 16.89 -22.11
CA ASP A 116 22.01 17.98 -22.90
C ASP A 116 21.44 19.12 -22.04
N TYR A 117 21.41 18.98 -20.71
CA TYR A 117 20.82 19.99 -19.81
C TYR A 117 21.82 20.52 -18.77
N PRO A 118 22.46 21.69 -18.99
CA PRO A 118 23.49 22.23 -18.11
C PRO A 118 22.99 22.59 -16.70
N GLN A 119 21.71 22.95 -16.57
CA GLN A 119 21.08 23.26 -15.28
C GLN A 119 21.03 22.03 -14.36
N PHE A 120 20.71 20.86 -14.92
CA PHE A 120 20.68 19.60 -14.16
C PHE A 120 22.07 19.12 -13.76
N GLN A 121 23.09 19.39 -14.58
CA GLN A 121 24.48 19.10 -14.22
C GLN A 121 24.96 19.95 -13.04
N ALA A 122 24.65 21.26 -13.04
CA ALA A 122 25.02 22.14 -11.94
C ALA A 122 24.41 21.67 -10.60
N VAL A 123 23.14 21.25 -10.63
CA VAL A 123 22.46 20.66 -9.46
C VAL A 123 23.09 19.33 -9.07
N ALA A 124 23.40 18.44 -10.01
CA ALA A 124 24.04 17.15 -9.74
C ALA A 124 25.44 17.31 -9.10
N ILE A 125 26.23 18.28 -9.57
CA ILE A 125 27.54 18.61 -9.00
C ILE A 125 27.39 19.18 -7.58
N ALA A 126 26.40 20.06 -7.35
CA ALA A 126 26.12 20.60 -6.03
C ALA A 126 25.71 19.50 -5.04
N ILE A 127 24.88 18.54 -5.47
CA ILE A 127 24.50 17.37 -4.68
C ILE A 127 25.72 16.49 -4.39
N GLN A 128 26.59 16.27 -5.37
CA GLN A 128 27.79 15.45 -5.18
C GLN A 128 28.79 16.09 -4.19
N ARG A 129 28.87 17.43 -4.16
CA ARG A 129 29.81 18.16 -3.29
C ARG A 129 29.29 18.38 -1.87
N SER A 130 27.98 18.62 -1.72
CA SER A 130 27.36 19.01 -0.43
C SER A 130 26.43 17.95 0.15
N GLY A 131 26.25 16.80 -0.51
CA GLY A 131 25.38 15.72 -0.06
C GLY A 131 23.90 16.12 -0.09
N PHE A 132 23.17 15.82 0.99
CA PHE A 132 21.72 16.06 1.11
C PHE A 132 21.32 17.55 1.27
N LYS A 133 22.26 18.40 1.70
CA LYS A 133 22.04 19.83 2.00
C LYS A 133 21.34 20.63 0.89
N PRO A 134 21.76 20.57 -0.40
CA PRO A 134 21.07 21.27 -1.48
C PRO A 134 19.64 20.76 -1.71
N ILE A 135 19.37 19.45 -1.50
CA ILE A 135 18.01 18.91 -1.55
C ILE A 135 17.15 19.52 -0.45
N THR A 136 17.66 19.58 0.79
CA THR A 136 16.93 20.15 1.92
C THR A 136 16.65 21.63 1.69
N PHE A 137 17.64 22.36 1.21
CA PHE A 137 17.50 23.79 0.95
C PHE A 137 16.50 24.04 -0.19
N ALA A 138 16.56 23.26 -1.26
CA ALA A 138 15.56 23.32 -2.34
C ALA A 138 14.15 22.98 -1.83
N LEU A 139 14.00 21.96 -0.98
CA LEU A 139 12.71 21.57 -0.44
C LEU A 139 12.13 22.63 0.52
N VAL A 140 12.96 23.21 1.39
CA VAL A 140 12.57 24.31 2.29
C VAL A 140 12.22 25.56 1.48
N TYR A 141 13.03 25.90 0.48
CA TYR A 141 12.80 27.07 -0.36
C TYR A 141 11.53 26.91 -1.22
N VAL A 142 11.29 25.71 -1.77
CA VAL A 142 10.02 25.36 -2.43
C VAL A 142 8.86 25.50 -1.45
N GLY A 143 9.00 25.04 -0.21
CA GLY A 143 8.01 25.23 0.86
C GLY A 143 7.71 26.71 1.13
N THR A 144 8.73 27.57 1.14
CA THR A 144 8.53 29.02 1.28
C THR A 144 7.88 29.64 0.05
N THR A 145 8.19 29.17 -1.17
CA THR A 145 7.50 29.64 -2.38
C THR A 145 6.04 29.19 -2.45
N LEU A 146 5.68 28.06 -1.84
CA LEU A 146 4.28 27.63 -1.70
C LEU A 146 3.51 28.56 -0.76
N LYS A 147 4.17 29.09 0.27
CA LYS A 147 3.60 30.09 1.20
C LYS A 147 3.41 31.45 0.51
N ASP A 148 4.35 31.85 -0.34
CA ASP A 148 4.26 33.05 -1.18
C ASP A 148 3.18 32.91 -2.28
N LEU A 149 3.07 31.71 -2.86
CA LEU A 149 2.03 31.37 -3.82
C LEU A 149 0.63 31.42 -3.20
N SER A 150 0.50 31.09 -1.91
CA SER A 150 -0.72 31.23 -1.11
C SER A 150 -1.13 32.70 -0.89
N ASP A 151 -0.17 33.62 -0.84
CA ASP A 151 -0.41 35.06 -0.71
C ASP A 151 -0.76 35.68 -2.07
N VAL A 152 -0.04 35.27 -3.12
CA VAL A 152 -0.27 35.64 -4.52
C VAL A 152 -1.58 35.05 -5.07
N THR A 153 -2.20 34.06 -4.40
CA THR A 153 -3.52 33.52 -4.79
C THR A 153 -4.67 34.54 -4.77
N HIS A 154 -4.51 35.70 -4.11
CA HIS A 154 -5.46 36.80 -4.22
C HIS A 154 -5.41 37.53 -5.59
N GLY A 155 -4.39 37.25 -6.43
CA GLY A 155 -4.15 37.91 -7.72
C GLY A 155 -4.33 37.01 -8.96
N TRP A 156 -5.09 35.91 -8.89
CA TRP A 156 -5.20 34.91 -9.98
C TRP A 156 -5.99 35.34 -11.23
N GLY A 157 -6.33 36.62 -11.37
CA GLY A 157 -7.13 37.16 -12.48
C GLY A 157 -6.50 37.09 -13.88
N GLU A 158 -5.19 36.78 -14.01
CA GLU A 158 -4.48 36.83 -15.30
C GLU A 158 -3.93 35.46 -15.78
N ILE A 159 -4.33 34.34 -15.16
CA ILE A 159 -3.89 33.01 -15.60
C ILE A 159 -4.70 32.59 -16.84
N SER A 160 -4.02 32.49 -17.98
CA SER A 160 -4.59 32.08 -19.28
C SER A 160 -5.51 30.85 -19.17
N THR A 161 -6.72 30.95 -19.74
CA THR A 161 -7.81 29.96 -19.72
C THR A 161 -7.37 28.54 -20.09
N THR A 162 -6.43 28.41 -21.02
CA THR A 162 -5.91 27.10 -21.47
C THR A 162 -5.13 26.38 -20.37
N ARG A 163 -4.40 27.10 -19.53
CA ARG A 163 -3.65 26.52 -18.40
C ARG A 163 -4.60 26.03 -17.31
N TRP A 164 -5.69 26.76 -17.08
CA TRP A 164 -6.70 26.39 -16.08
C TRP A 164 -7.45 25.11 -16.48
N VAL A 165 -7.82 24.98 -17.76
CA VAL A 165 -8.42 23.75 -18.31
C VAL A 165 -7.51 22.54 -18.14
N VAL A 166 -6.19 22.68 -18.41
CA VAL A 166 -5.22 21.59 -18.23
C VAL A 166 -5.08 21.19 -16.75
N ILE A 167 -5.09 22.15 -15.82
CA ILE A 167 -5.02 21.87 -14.38
C ILE A 167 -6.28 21.13 -13.91
N VAL A 168 -7.47 21.61 -14.30
CA VAL A 168 -8.75 20.97 -13.93
C VAL A 168 -8.86 19.57 -14.53
N LEU A 169 -8.45 19.38 -15.78
CA LEU A 169 -8.41 18.08 -16.43
C LEU A 169 -7.45 17.13 -15.72
N GLY A 170 -6.24 17.60 -15.38
CA GLY A 170 -5.26 16.81 -14.62
C GLY A 170 -5.77 16.43 -13.23
N LEU A 171 -6.47 17.33 -12.56
CA LEU A 171 -7.09 17.08 -11.26
C LEU A 171 -8.23 16.06 -11.37
N LEU A 172 -9.10 16.18 -12.38
CA LEU A 172 -10.15 15.19 -12.64
C LEU A 172 -9.56 13.80 -12.90
N VAL A 173 -8.52 13.71 -13.74
CA VAL A 173 -7.81 12.44 -13.99
C VAL A 173 -7.25 11.87 -12.69
N SER A 174 -6.64 12.69 -11.83
CA SER A 174 -6.11 12.27 -10.53
C SER A 174 -7.20 11.76 -9.58
N VAL A 175 -8.35 12.43 -9.51
CA VAL A 175 -9.48 12.04 -8.66
C VAL A 175 -10.09 10.73 -9.16
N ILE A 176 -10.28 10.57 -10.47
CA ILE A 176 -10.77 9.33 -11.07
C ILE A 176 -9.82 8.17 -10.75
N LEU A 177 -8.51 8.39 -10.87
CA LEU A 177 -7.47 7.42 -10.50
C LEU A 177 -7.58 6.98 -9.04
N MET A 178 -7.71 7.94 -8.12
CA MET A 178 -7.83 7.65 -6.69
C MET A 178 -9.10 6.86 -6.38
N VAL A 179 -10.22 7.18 -7.02
CA VAL A 179 -11.47 6.44 -6.87
C VAL A 179 -11.35 5.02 -7.42
N CYS A 180 -10.70 4.82 -8.58
CA CYS A 180 -10.45 3.49 -9.14
C CYS A 180 -9.63 2.63 -8.17
N VAL A 181 -8.51 3.13 -7.64
CA VAL A 181 -7.67 2.41 -6.67
C VAL A 181 -8.46 2.08 -5.40
N THR A 182 -9.25 3.03 -4.91
CA THR A 182 -10.08 2.84 -3.70
C THR A 182 -11.19 1.81 -3.92
N LYS A 183 -11.83 1.81 -5.10
CA LYS A 183 -12.85 0.84 -5.49
C LYS A 183 -12.27 -0.56 -5.62
N VAL A 184 -11.07 -0.70 -6.19
CA VAL A 184 -10.36 -1.98 -6.28
C VAL A 184 -10.00 -2.48 -4.87
N ALA A 185 -9.44 -1.62 -4.02
CA ALA A 185 -9.12 -1.98 -2.63
C ALA A 185 -10.36 -2.44 -1.85
N LYS A 186 -11.50 -1.75 -1.99
CA LYS A 186 -12.78 -2.18 -1.40
C LYS A 186 -13.26 -3.51 -1.96
N SER A 187 -13.17 -3.72 -3.29
CA SER A 187 -13.58 -5.00 -3.89
C SER A 187 -12.74 -6.17 -3.41
N SER A 188 -11.44 -5.99 -3.16
CA SER A 188 -10.57 -7.02 -2.59
C SER A 188 -10.91 -7.29 -1.13
N LEU A 189 -11.31 -6.26 -0.36
CA LEU A 189 -11.73 -6.38 1.03
C LEU A 189 -13.10 -7.08 1.17
N ASP A 190 -14.09 -6.67 0.36
CA ASP A 190 -15.43 -7.27 0.36
C ASP A 190 -15.38 -8.75 -0.04
N LYS A 191 -14.51 -9.12 -0.98
CA LYS A 191 -14.27 -10.54 -1.35
C LYS A 191 -13.64 -11.34 -0.21
N ALA A 192 -12.69 -10.76 0.53
CA ALA A 192 -12.06 -11.43 1.68
C ALA A 192 -13.03 -11.61 2.87
N LEU A 193 -13.97 -10.67 3.05
CA LEU A 193 -15.02 -10.75 4.07
C LEU A 193 -16.10 -11.77 3.69
N ALA A 194 -16.50 -11.84 2.42
CA ALA A 194 -17.45 -12.83 1.92
C ALA A 194 -16.92 -14.27 2.04
N GLU A 195 -15.64 -14.49 1.74
CA GLU A 195 -14.97 -15.80 1.85
C GLU A 195 -14.85 -16.26 3.33
N ASN A 196 -14.67 -15.33 4.28
CA ASN A 196 -14.72 -15.64 5.72
C ASN A 196 -16.15 -15.99 6.20
N GLY A 197 -17.17 -15.32 5.65
CA GLY A 197 -18.57 -15.59 5.96
C GLY A 197 -19.04 -16.96 5.48
N ASP A 198 -18.58 -17.39 4.30
CA ASP A 198 -18.90 -18.72 3.75
C ASP A 198 -18.17 -19.84 4.51
N MET A 199 -16.95 -19.63 5.01
CA MET A 199 -16.30 -20.61 5.92
C MET A 199 -17.03 -20.73 7.27
N ALA A 200 -17.49 -19.62 7.87
CA ALA A 200 -18.29 -19.66 9.10
C ALA A 200 -19.67 -20.32 8.90
N ALA A 201 -20.22 -20.25 7.69
CA ALA A 201 -21.47 -20.93 7.33
C ALA A 201 -21.31 -22.43 7.11
N LEU A 202 -20.12 -22.89 6.69
CA LEU A 202 -19.80 -24.32 6.56
C LEU A 202 -19.36 -24.97 7.89
N ASP A 203 -18.96 -24.17 8.88
CA ASP A 203 -18.49 -24.63 10.20
C ASP A 203 -19.53 -24.44 11.32
N SER A 204 -20.80 -24.20 10.99
CA SER A 204 -21.90 -24.19 11.97
C SER A 204 -22.48 -25.60 12.16
N PRO A 205 -22.26 -26.30 13.29
CA PRO A 205 -23.08 -27.43 13.65
C PRO A 205 -24.52 -26.93 13.84
N GLN A 206 -25.50 -27.63 13.27
CA GLN A 206 -26.91 -27.38 13.53
C GLN A 206 -27.18 -27.35 15.04
N LEU A 207 -27.50 -26.17 15.58
CA LEU A 207 -28.12 -26.03 16.89
C LEU A 207 -29.62 -25.80 16.68
N PRO A 208 -30.51 -26.62 17.27
CA PRO A 208 -31.94 -26.53 17.02
C PRO A 208 -32.52 -25.24 17.58
N LEU A 209 -33.30 -24.55 16.73
CA LEU A 209 -34.25 -23.52 17.12
C LEU A 209 -35.28 -24.08 18.10
N THR A 210 -35.38 -23.53 19.31
CA THR A 210 -36.67 -23.39 20.02
C THR A 210 -36.62 -22.31 21.11
N ALA A 211 -37.52 -21.34 20.96
CA ALA A 211 -38.24 -20.57 22.00
C ALA A 211 -37.52 -19.45 22.80
N ASP A 212 -37.84 -18.22 22.40
CA ASP A 212 -38.37 -17.05 23.14
C ASP A 212 -38.26 -16.94 24.69
N PRO A 213 -38.35 -15.71 25.25
CA PRO A 213 -37.70 -15.26 26.47
C PRO A 213 -38.67 -15.38 27.65
N SER A 214 -38.25 -14.96 28.85
CA SER A 214 -39.11 -14.76 30.03
C SER A 214 -39.72 -16.02 30.66
N SER A 215 -38.93 -16.87 31.36
CA SER A 215 -39.47 -17.87 32.32
C SER A 215 -38.43 -18.52 33.28
N GLU A 216 -37.34 -17.88 33.69
CA GLU A 216 -36.38 -18.49 34.66
C GLU A 216 -35.99 -17.53 35.81
N LEU A 217 -36.91 -16.66 36.24
CA LEU A 217 -36.76 -15.85 37.47
C LEU A 217 -37.33 -16.56 38.73
N HIS A 218 -37.59 -17.87 38.67
CA HIS A 218 -38.31 -18.61 39.71
C HIS A 218 -37.76 -20.01 40.02
N ARG A 219 -36.45 -20.23 39.96
CA ARG A 219 -35.86 -21.45 40.55
C ARG A 219 -35.03 -21.13 41.80
N PRO A 220 -35.43 -21.64 42.99
CA PRO A 220 -34.75 -21.37 44.24
C PRO A 220 -33.42 -22.15 44.31
N LEU A 221 -32.40 -21.50 44.86
CA LEU A 221 -31.08 -22.05 45.17
C LEU A 221 -31.22 -23.30 46.07
N ILE A 222 -31.15 -24.50 45.46
CA ILE A 222 -30.88 -25.75 46.17
C ILE A 222 -29.37 -25.92 46.18
N ILE A 223 -28.79 -25.66 47.36
CA ILE A 223 -27.44 -26.05 47.75
C ILE A 223 -27.43 -27.59 47.78
N LYS A 224 -26.70 -28.20 46.84
CA LYS A 224 -26.36 -29.62 46.86
C LYS A 224 -24.88 -29.75 47.23
N ILE A 225 -24.62 -29.88 48.53
CA ILE A 225 -23.31 -30.32 49.04
C ILE A 225 -23.39 -31.84 49.06
N ASP A 226 -22.84 -32.49 48.04
CA ASP A 226 -22.67 -33.94 48.05
C ASP A 226 -21.63 -34.29 49.14
N SER A 227 -22.14 -34.95 50.17
CA SER A 227 -21.35 -35.67 51.17
C SER A 227 -21.14 -37.08 50.65
N LEU A 228 -19.89 -37.41 50.31
CA LEU A 228 -19.38 -38.77 50.12
C LEU A 228 -17.89 -38.65 50.51
N GLY A 229 -17.40 -39.17 51.64
CA GLY A 229 -17.63 -40.51 52.16
C GLY A 229 -16.60 -41.44 51.49
N ASP A 230 -15.33 -41.31 51.88
CA ASP A 230 -14.28 -42.24 51.49
C ASP A 230 -13.75 -42.92 52.76
N ASP A 231 -13.90 -44.24 52.77
CA ASP A 231 -13.75 -45.15 53.90
C ASP A 231 -12.29 -45.34 54.32
N HIS A 232 -12.06 -45.28 55.63
CA HIS A 232 -11.03 -46.06 56.31
C HIS A 232 -11.72 -46.95 57.35
N GLU A 233 -12.02 -48.20 57.01
CA GLU A 233 -11.64 -49.36 57.84
C GLU A 233 -11.88 -50.71 57.14
N LYS A 234 -10.77 -51.43 56.94
CA LYS A 234 -10.57 -52.89 56.86
C LYS A 234 -11.15 -53.71 55.70
#